data_AF-A0A561PZ29-F1
#
_entry.id   AF-A0A561PZ29-F1
#
_cell.length_a   1.000
_cell.length_b   1.000
_cell.length_c   1.000
_cell.angle_alpha   90.00
_cell.angle_beta   90.00
_cell.angle_gamma   90.00
#
_symmetry.space_group_name_H-M   'P 1'
#
loop_
_entity.id
_entity.type
_entity.pdbx_description
1 polymer ?
#
loop_
_entity_poly.entity_id
_entity_poly.type
_entity_poly.pdbx_seq_one_letter_code
_entity_poly.pdbx_strand_id
1 'polypeptide(L)'
;MEHLREFEICEPEPFIYFENGQFAITDGSTVYQVIVTCEAMRATAPPPEKSLRRLVRYLGYYRHLAAAAIRRGEDVGEKVWVNEAMVRSSPLPQLAASGQSRPERRSTPLAGKDTGHAAHPA
;
A
#
# COMPACT_ATOMS: atom_id res chain seq x y z
N MET A 1 1.51 20.40 -20.36
CA MET A 1 1.84 19.26 -19.50
C MET A 1 1.68 19.73 -18.07
N GLU A 2 0.67 19.27 -17.36
CA GLU A 2 0.58 19.51 -15.91
C GLU A 2 1.78 18.79 -15.29
N HIS A 3 2.75 19.56 -14.80
CA HIS A 3 3.75 19.02 -13.91
C HIS A 3 2.97 18.40 -12.75
N LEU A 4 2.99 17.07 -12.63
CA LEU A 4 2.53 16.38 -11.43
C LEU A 4 3.30 17.02 -10.28
N ARG A 5 2.70 17.99 -9.58
CA ARG A 5 3.38 18.67 -8.48
C ARG A 5 3.77 17.58 -7.49
N GLU A 6 5.06 17.41 -7.35
CA GLU A 6 5.59 16.45 -6.41
C GLU A 6 5.46 17.09 -5.03
N PHE A 7 4.49 16.61 -4.26
CA PHE A 7 4.37 17.01 -2.86
C PHE A 7 5.59 16.51 -2.12
N GLU A 8 6.25 17.29 -1.28
CA GLU A 8 7.38 16.85 -0.45
C GLU A 8 6.98 16.84 1.02
N ILE A 9 7.59 15.98 1.84
CA ILE A 9 7.40 16.03 3.30
C ILE A 9 8.20 17.22 3.83
N CYS A 10 7.58 18.00 4.70
CA CYS A 10 8.20 19.17 5.34
C CYS A 10 7.92 19.19 6.85
N GLU A 11 8.48 20.18 7.53
CA GLU A 11 8.18 20.42 8.94
C GLU A 11 6.68 20.71 9.17
N PRO A 12 6.10 20.28 10.31
CA PRO A 12 6.75 19.56 11.41
C PRO A 12 7.08 18.10 11.09
N GLU A 13 8.14 17.58 11.73
CA GLU A 13 8.40 16.14 11.79
C GLU A 13 7.15 15.34 12.19
N PRO A 14 6.97 14.10 11.70
CA PRO A 14 5.80 13.30 12.01
C PRO A 14 5.61 13.11 13.52
N PHE A 15 4.37 13.27 14.00
CA PHE A 15 4.02 13.12 15.41
C PHE A 15 2.68 12.43 15.59
N ILE A 16 2.40 12.00 16.83
CA ILE A 16 1.09 11.49 17.22
C ILE A 16 0.41 12.54 18.08
N TYR A 17 -0.84 12.85 17.74
CA TYR A 17 -1.70 13.70 18.55
C TYR A 17 -3.04 13.00 18.78
N PHE A 18 -3.37 12.80 20.06
CA PHE A 18 -4.39 11.85 20.50
C PHE A 18 -4.16 10.45 19.88
N GLU A 19 -5.05 10.03 18.97
CA GLU A 19 -4.99 8.72 18.34
C GLU A 19 -4.42 8.76 16.91
N ASN A 20 -4.29 9.95 16.32
CA ASN A 20 -3.96 10.12 14.92
C ASN A 20 -2.48 10.46 14.72
N GLY A 21 -1.95 10.02 13.59
CA GLY A 21 -0.65 10.46 13.09
C GLY A 21 -0.81 11.76 12.32
N GLN A 22 0.16 12.65 12.46
CA GLN A 22 0.18 13.93 11.75
C GLN A 22 1.56 14.21 11.19
N PHE A 23 1.61 14.80 10.01
CA PHE A 23 2.81 15.33 9.37
C PHE A 23 2.40 16.39 8.35
N ALA A 24 3.36 17.15 7.83
CA ALA A 24 3.09 18.12 6.78
C ALA A 24 3.69 17.69 5.43
N ILE A 25 3.00 18.10 4.36
CA ILE A 25 3.52 18.06 3.00
C ILE A 25 3.35 19.41 2.31
N THR A 26 4.17 19.70 1.32
CA THR A 26 4.06 20.92 0.53
C THR A 26 4.23 20.65 -0.96
N ASP A 27 3.53 21.40 -1.80
CA ASP A 27 3.73 21.41 -3.26
C ASP A 27 4.64 22.57 -3.72
N GLY A 28 5.32 23.24 -2.77
CA GLY A 28 6.12 24.44 -2.97
C GLY A 28 5.34 25.74 -2.92
N SER A 29 4.01 25.71 -2.88
CA SER A 29 3.15 26.90 -2.75
C SER A 29 2.32 26.89 -1.48
N THR A 30 1.75 25.74 -1.14
CA THR A 30 0.89 25.56 0.04
C THR A 30 1.47 24.46 0.94
N VAL A 31 1.32 24.62 2.25
CA VAL A 31 1.63 23.57 3.22
C VAL A 31 0.33 22.92 3.66
N TYR A 32 0.26 21.60 3.56
CA TYR A 32 -0.89 20.80 3.93
C TYR A 32 -0.59 19.98 5.18
N GLN A 33 -1.50 20.02 6.14
CA GLN A 33 -1.48 19.11 7.29
C GLN A 33 -2.15 17.80 6.91
N VAL A 34 -1.38 16.71 6.93
CA VAL A 34 -1.90 15.36 6.71
C VAL A 34 -2.23 14.71 8.05
N ILE A 35 -3.46 14.23 8.19
CA ILE A 35 -3.96 13.56 9.38
C ILE A 35 -4.26 12.10 9.02
N VAL A 36 -3.43 11.19 9.51
CA VAL A 36 -3.58 9.74 9.34
C VAL A 36 -4.36 9.18 10.52
N THR A 37 -5.54 8.60 10.27
CA THR A 37 -6.37 8.10 11.37
C THR A 37 -5.74 6.89 12.07
N CYS A 38 -6.16 6.64 13.31
CA CYS A 38 -5.77 5.44 14.07
C CYS A 38 -6.03 4.15 13.27
N GLU A 39 -7.20 4.06 12.64
CA GLU A 39 -7.65 2.92 11.84
C GLU A 39 -6.79 2.78 10.58
N ALA A 40 -6.45 3.89 9.92
CA ALA A 40 -5.56 3.88 8.77
C ALA A 40 -4.18 3.30 9.13
N MET A 41 -3.58 3.72 10.25
CA MET A 41 -2.30 3.18 10.72
C MET A 41 -2.39 1.68 11.02
N ARG A 42 -3.45 1.24 11.70
CA ARG A 42 -3.68 -0.18 12.01
C ARG A 42 -3.90 -1.01 10.74
N ALA A 43 -4.60 -0.48 9.75
CA ALA A 43 -4.91 -1.16 8.49
C ALA A 43 -3.72 -1.23 7.53
N THR A 44 -2.67 -0.43 7.74
CA THR A 44 -1.55 -0.31 6.78
C THR A 44 -0.74 -1.60 6.63
N ALA A 45 -0.55 -2.36 7.70
CA ALA A 45 0.19 -3.63 7.68
C ALA A 45 -0.11 -4.50 8.91
N PRO A 46 0.09 -5.83 8.86
CA PRO A 46 0.12 -6.68 10.06
C PRO A 46 1.47 -6.58 10.80
N PRO A 47 1.49 -6.68 12.16
CA PRO A 47 0.33 -6.64 13.05
C PRO A 47 -0.29 -5.22 13.10
N PRO A 48 -1.55 -5.06 13.50
CA PRO A 48 -2.20 -3.76 13.57
C PRO A 48 -1.59 -2.91 14.70
N GLU A 49 -0.96 -1.79 14.35
CA GLU A 49 -0.30 -0.91 15.31
C GLU A 49 -0.65 0.56 15.08
N LYS A 50 -0.70 1.33 16.17
CA LYS A 50 -0.86 2.79 16.17
C LYS A 50 0.36 3.41 16.85
N SER A 51 1.47 3.51 16.12
CA SER A 51 2.75 3.99 16.66
C SER A 51 3.40 5.03 15.75
N LEU A 52 4.17 5.94 16.35
CA LEU A 52 4.98 6.89 15.59
C LEU A 52 5.96 6.18 14.64
N ARG A 53 6.56 5.07 15.09
CA ARG A 53 7.42 4.22 14.25
C ARG A 53 6.71 3.76 12.98
N ARG A 54 5.43 3.39 13.08
CA ARG A 54 4.63 3.01 11.91
C ARG A 54 4.36 4.19 11.00
N LEU A 55 3.97 5.33 11.57
CA LEU A 55 3.75 6.56 10.80
C LEU A 55 4.99 6.92 9.97
N VAL A 56 6.17 6.96 10.61
CA VAL A 56 7.45 7.25 9.95
C VAL A 56 7.80 6.20 8.90
N ARG A 57 7.63 4.90 9.22
CA ARG A 57 7.94 3.81 8.29
C ARG A 57 7.14 3.87 6.99
N TYR A 58 5.89 4.32 7.04
CA TYR A 58 4.99 4.39 5.89
C TYR A 58 4.71 5.82 5.44
N LEU A 59 5.57 6.77 5.82
CA LEU A 59 5.36 8.19 5.56
C LEU A 59 5.23 8.50 4.06
N GLY A 60 6.08 7.91 3.22
CA GLY A 60 6.01 8.05 1.77
C GLY A 60 4.70 7.49 1.18
N TYR A 61 4.16 6.44 1.77
CA TYR A 61 2.87 5.87 1.37
C TYR A 61 1.71 6.80 1.72
N TYR A 62 1.66 7.31 2.96
CA TYR A 62 0.63 8.27 3.35
C TYR A 62 0.73 9.59 2.56
N ARG A 63 1.95 10.06 2.27
CA ARG A 63 2.19 11.19 1.34
C ARG A 63 1.55 10.93 -0.02
N HIS A 64 1.71 9.73 -0.58
CA HIS A 64 1.11 9.39 -1.88
C HIS A 64 -0.43 9.44 -1.82
N LEU A 65 -1.03 8.89 -0.77
CA LEU A 65 -2.48 8.93 -0.56
C LEU A 65 -2.99 10.37 -0.40
N ALA A 66 -2.31 11.17 0.42
CA ALA A 66 -2.65 12.57 0.63
C ALA A 66 -2.52 13.39 -0.65
N ALA A 67 -1.44 13.22 -1.40
CA ALA A 67 -1.25 13.88 -2.69
C ALA A 67 -2.35 13.51 -3.70
N ALA A 68 -2.79 12.24 -3.71
CA ALA A 68 -3.91 11.83 -4.54
C ALA A 68 -5.23 12.48 -4.12
N ALA A 69 -5.47 12.63 -2.81
CA ALA A 69 -6.64 13.32 -2.27
C ALA A 69 -6.64 14.82 -2.61
N ILE A 70 -5.51 15.51 -2.44
CA ILE A 70 -5.38 16.94 -2.80
C ILE A 70 -5.65 17.16 -4.29
N ARG A 71 -5.11 16.29 -5.16
CA ARG A 71 -5.38 16.38 -6.60
C ARG A 71 -6.86 16.19 -6.96
N ARG A 72 -7.65 15.57 -6.10
CA ARG A 72 -9.11 15.45 -6.25
C ARG A 72 -9.89 16.60 -5.59
N GLY A 73 -9.20 17.55 -4.95
CA GLY A 73 -9.83 18.65 -4.20
C GLY A 73 -10.50 18.19 -2.90
N GLU A 74 -9.98 17.13 -2.27
CA GLU A 74 -10.53 16.57 -1.02
C GLU A 74 -9.91 17.19 0.24
N ASP A 75 -9.06 18.20 0.10
CA ASP A 75 -8.54 18.97 1.23
C ASP A 75 -9.56 19.98 1.76
N VAL A 76 -9.57 20.20 3.06
CA VAL A 76 -10.44 21.17 3.73
C VAL A 76 -9.60 22.09 4.60
N GLY A 77 -9.44 23.34 4.16
CA GLY A 77 -8.62 24.33 4.89
C GLY A 77 -7.19 23.84 5.08
N GLU A 78 -6.56 23.39 3.99
CA GLU A 78 -5.18 22.87 3.97
C GLU A 78 -4.97 21.60 4.81
N LYS A 79 -6.06 20.93 5.21
CA LYS A 79 -6.02 19.65 5.92
C LYS A 79 -6.49 18.51 5.04
N VAL A 80 -5.78 17.40 5.10
CA VAL A 80 -6.08 16.19 4.34
C VAL A 80 -6.18 15.02 5.28
N TRP A 81 -7.26 14.26 5.15
CA TRP A 81 -7.48 13.06 5.95
C TRP A 81 -7.07 11.82 5.18
N VAL A 82 -6.24 10.98 5.80
CA VAL A 82 -5.95 9.63 5.33
C VAL A 82 -6.63 8.65 6.27
N ASN A 83 -7.74 8.07 5.80
CA ASN A 83 -8.56 7.14 6.57
C ASN A 83 -8.31 5.67 6.16
N GLU A 84 -8.92 4.75 6.91
CA GLU A 84 -8.80 3.32 6.65
C GLU A 84 -9.28 2.92 5.24
N ALA A 85 -10.35 3.53 4.73
CA ALA A 85 -10.88 3.20 3.40
C ALA A 85 -9.87 3.51 2.29
N MET A 86 -9.14 4.62 2.40
CA MET A 86 -8.06 4.97 1.47
C MET A 86 -6.91 3.97 1.51
N VAL A 87 -6.55 3.51 2.72
CA VAL A 87 -5.50 2.50 2.88
C VAL A 87 -5.92 1.16 2.27
N ARG A 88 -7.17 0.74 2.50
CA ARG A 88 -7.71 -0.52 1.95
C ARG A 88 -7.92 -0.49 0.44
N SER A 89 -8.27 0.65 -0.14
CA SER A 89 -8.47 0.80 -1.59
C SER A 89 -7.16 0.94 -2.37
N SER A 90 -6.07 1.27 -1.70
CA SER A 90 -4.74 1.48 -2.29
C SER A 90 -3.68 0.64 -1.58
N PRO A 91 -3.73 -0.71 -1.67
CA PRO A 91 -2.81 -1.58 -0.95
C PRO A 91 -1.36 -1.35 -1.40
N LEU A 92 -0.44 -1.46 -0.45
CA LEU A 92 1.00 -1.38 -0.74
C LEU A 92 1.40 -2.44 -1.78
N PRO A 93 2.28 -2.12 -2.74
CA PRO A 93 2.73 -3.07 -3.77
C PRO A 93 3.23 -4.42 -3.21
N GLN A 94 3.84 -4.41 -2.02
CA GLN A 94 4.32 -5.62 -1.35
C GLN A 94 3.20 -6.49 -0.74
N LEU A 95 2.07 -5.90 -0.34
CA LEU A 95 0.90 -6.67 0.13
C LEU A 95 0.06 -7.21 -1.05
N ALA A 96 0.01 -6.50 -2.17
CA ALA A 96 -0.70 -6.96 -3.37
C ALA A 96 -0.12 -8.27 -3.94
N ALA A 97 1.20 -8.48 -3.83
CA ALA A 97 1.88 -9.68 -4.28
C ALA A 97 1.58 -10.94 -3.43
N SER A 98 1.16 -10.77 -2.17
CA SER A 98 0.86 -11.89 -1.27
C SER A 98 -0.57 -12.44 -1.41
N GLY A 99 -1.43 -11.78 -2.19
CA GLY A 99 -2.83 -12.16 -2.41
C GLY A 99 -3.10 -12.95 -3.70
N GLN A 100 -2.08 -13.19 -4.54
CA GLN A 100 -2.24 -13.87 -5.84
C GLN A 100 -1.38 -15.14 -5.93
N SER A 101 -1.60 -16.10 -5.05
CA SER A 101 -1.20 -17.48 -5.30
C SER A 101 -2.45 -18.34 -5.48
N ARG A 102 -3.05 -18.23 -6.66
CA ARG A 102 -4.05 -19.19 -7.14
C ARG A 102 -3.25 -20.38 -7.71
N PRO A 103 -3.40 -21.62 -7.19
CA PRO A 103 -2.67 -22.73 -7.75
C PRO A 103 -3.31 -23.07 -9.11
N GLU A 104 -2.63 -22.74 -10.20
CA GLU A 104 -2.92 -23.33 -11.49
C GLU A 104 -2.73 -24.84 -11.36
N ARG A 105 -3.85 -25.57 -11.50
CA ARG A 105 -3.85 -27.02 -11.61
C ARG A 105 -3.04 -27.37 -12.85
N ARG A 106 -1.86 -27.94 -12.61
CA ARG A 106 -1.02 -28.55 -13.64
C ARG A 106 -1.81 -29.68 -14.28
N SER A 107 -2.32 -29.44 -15.48
CA SER A 107 -2.86 -30.46 -16.37
C SER A 107 -1.75 -31.44 -16.72
N THR A 108 -1.85 -32.67 -16.22
CA THR A 108 -1.05 -33.81 -16.69
C THR A 108 -1.43 -34.15 -18.12
N PRO A 109 -0.49 -34.18 -19.09
CA PRO A 109 -0.76 -34.79 -20.38
C PRO A 109 -0.67 -36.31 -20.26
N LEU A 110 -1.74 -36.95 -20.75
CA LEU A 110 -1.80 -38.36 -21.10
C LEU A 110 -0.69 -38.67 -22.12
N ALA A 111 0.20 -39.62 -21.83
CA ALA A 111 1.10 -40.21 -22.81
C ALA A 111 1.03 -41.73 -22.70
N GLY A 112 0.15 -42.33 -23.49
CA GLY A 112 0.24 -43.74 -23.83
C GLY A 112 1.43 -43.95 -24.75
N LYS A 113 2.16 -45.05 -24.53
CA LYS A 113 2.92 -45.70 -25.60
C LYS A 113 3.09 -47.18 -25.30
N ASP A 114 2.47 -47.99 -26.15
CA ASP A 114 2.68 -49.42 -26.32
C ASP A 114 4.14 -49.78 -26.58
N THR A 115 4.58 -50.92 -26.07
CA THR A 115 5.52 -51.92 -26.64
C THR A 115 5.79 -52.95 -25.53
N GLY A 116 5.65 -54.27 -25.68
CA GLY A 116 5.96 -55.13 -26.81
C GLY A 116 7.02 -56.13 -26.34
N HIS A 117 6.63 -57.40 -26.27
CA HIS A 117 7.39 -58.65 -26.02
C HIS A 117 8.93 -58.65 -26.16
N ALA A 118 9.63 -59.34 -25.26
CA ALA A 118 10.53 -60.47 -25.59
C ALA A 118 11.02 -61.22 -24.33
N ALA A 119 11.16 -62.53 -24.49
CA ALA A 119 11.55 -63.54 -23.50
C ALA A 119 13.06 -63.57 -23.22
N HIS A 120 13.46 -64.22 -22.11
CA HIS A 120 14.74 -64.94 -22.04
C HIS A 120 14.65 -66.14 -21.06
N PRO A 121 15.40 -67.23 -21.32
CA PRO A 121 15.24 -68.52 -20.65
C PRO A 121 16.24 -68.73 -19.51
N ALA A 122 15.90 -69.68 -18.63
CA ALA A 122 16.83 -70.58 -17.94
C ALA A 122 16.10 -71.88 -17.64
#